data_AF-A0A8H7P7Z2-F1
#
_entry.id   AF-A0A8H7P7Z2-F1
#
_cell.length_a   1.000
_cell.length_b   1.000
_cell.length_c   1.000
_cell.angle_alpha   90.00
_cell.angle_beta   90.00
_cell.angle_gamma   90.00
#
_symmetry.space_group_name_H-M   'P 1'
#
loop_
_entity.id
_entity.type
_entity.pdbx_description
1 polymer ?
#
loop_
_entity_poly.entity_id
_entity_poly.type
_entity_poly.pdbx_seq_one_letter_code
_entity_poly.pdbx_strand_id
1 'polypeptide(L)'
;MEELLSEDERRRARAAAPGTHEGLRQRRPRAEQERDEAQEETRQARAGQQQAEAARAAAERAAANVRAAAREAERAHRQGIRPVIMPTRAEYEAAKRRLEYREGYFHFAVAGVAGSGKSSLVNAFRGLHNGADDPHVARTGVTETTERITRYLDPNEANPFVWYDIPGAGTLSVPDWQYFNDQGLYIFDAIVVLTDSRFTATDIAILQNCERFQIPSYIVRSKSLQHIQNVLNDMPRVRYEEFETRWERARSKYMAETQKNVSANLLQAGLPPQAVYMVDKEVLLEIAEGNNPEETIDEFRLVEDMLLEARNRRVDASMIPDALAVTTYLNSAASNIAGAFTT
;
A
#
# COMPACT_ATOMS: atom_id res chain seq x y z
N MET A 1 55.02 77.99 84.37
CA MET A 1 54.43 79.11 83.60
C MET A 1 54.63 78.73 82.15
N GLU A 2 53.64 78.35 81.35
CA GLU A 2 52.17 78.47 81.31
C GLU A 2 51.69 77.25 80.49
N GLU A 3 50.76 76.43 80.99
CA GLU A 3 49.31 76.55 80.83
C GLU A 3 48.76 76.23 79.41
N LEU A 4 47.98 75.15 79.39
CA LEU A 4 46.62 75.08 78.82
C LEU A 4 46.43 75.34 77.33
N LEU A 5 46.55 74.29 76.50
CA LEU A 5 45.69 74.16 75.32
C LEU A 5 45.26 72.69 75.08
N SER A 6 43.94 72.52 75.01
CA SER A 6 43.16 71.43 74.37
C SER A 6 42.78 70.14 75.13
N GLU A 7 42.20 70.30 76.34
CA GLU A 7 41.32 69.24 76.89
C GLU A 7 39.99 69.09 76.12
N ASP A 8 39.63 70.10 75.31
CA ASP A 8 38.37 70.13 74.56
C ASP A 8 38.43 69.40 73.19
N GLU A 9 39.63 69.11 72.67
CA GLU A 9 39.82 68.29 71.47
C GLU A 9 39.74 66.78 71.79
N ARG A 10 40.07 66.38 73.02
CA ARG A 10 40.02 64.97 73.45
C ARG A 10 38.61 64.46 73.74
N ARG A 11 37.65 65.35 74.00
CA ARG A 11 36.23 64.97 74.16
C ARG A 11 35.53 64.74 72.81
N ARG A 12 35.89 65.48 71.75
CA ARG A 12 35.30 65.27 70.40
C ARG A 12 35.81 64.00 69.71
N ALA A 13 37.00 63.51 70.07
CA ALA A 13 37.54 62.25 69.55
C ALA A 13 36.98 60.97 70.21
N ARG A 14 36.21 61.10 71.32
CA ARG A 14 35.63 59.93 72.05
C ARG A 14 34.15 59.66 71.75
N ALA A 15 33.52 60.43 70.86
CA ALA A 15 32.14 60.20 70.40
C ALA A 15 32.04 59.40 69.09
N ALA A 16 33.16 58.93 68.54
CA ALA A 16 33.21 58.24 67.24
C ALA A 16 33.84 56.85 67.35
N ALA A 17 33.22 55.95 68.11
CA ALA A 17 33.28 54.51 67.88
C ALA A 17 32.04 53.90 68.54
N PRO A 18 31.43 52.79 68.07
CA PRO A 18 31.76 51.92 66.92
C PRO A 18 30.52 51.54 66.08
N GLY A 19 30.52 51.79 64.76
CA GLY A 19 29.37 51.44 63.89
C GLY A 19 29.68 50.58 62.66
N THR A 20 30.95 50.26 62.40
CA THR A 20 31.36 49.81 61.06
C THR A 20 31.85 48.38 60.97
N HIS A 21 32.03 47.66 62.10
CA HIS A 21 32.56 46.28 62.04
C HIS A 21 31.50 45.18 61.87
N GLU A 22 30.23 45.39 62.23
CA GLU A 22 29.16 44.40 62.02
C GLU A 22 28.53 44.48 60.62
N GLY A 23 28.31 45.69 60.09
CA GLY A 23 27.77 45.88 58.75
C GLY A 23 28.71 45.42 57.62
N LEU A 24 30.03 45.53 57.81
CA LEU A 24 31.03 45.02 56.85
C LEU A 24 31.22 43.49 56.95
N ARG A 25 31.00 42.88 58.13
CA ARG A 25 31.07 41.42 58.33
C ARG A 25 29.86 40.68 57.75
N GLN A 26 28.68 41.29 57.70
CA GLN A 26 27.48 40.69 57.09
C GLN A 26 27.34 40.96 55.58
N ARG A 27 28.01 41.99 55.03
CA ARG A 27 27.96 42.33 53.59
C ARG A 27 28.87 41.46 52.71
N ARG A 28 29.99 40.97 53.24
CA ARG A 28 30.87 40.02 52.54
C ARG A 28 30.17 38.69 52.18
N PRO A 29 29.51 37.98 53.11
CA PRO A 29 28.88 36.70 52.80
C PRO A 29 27.65 36.84 51.89
N ARG A 30 26.89 37.94 51.97
CA ARG A 30 25.77 38.20 51.04
C ARG A 30 26.22 38.50 49.61
N ALA A 31 27.28 39.30 49.46
CA ALA A 31 27.85 39.59 48.15
C ALA A 31 28.56 38.36 47.53
N GLU A 32 29.06 37.44 48.36
CA GLU A 32 29.58 36.14 47.92
C GLU A 32 28.43 35.20 47.50
N GLN A 33 27.34 35.13 48.27
CA GLN A 33 26.13 34.37 47.89
C GLN A 33 25.50 34.84 46.58
N GLU A 34 25.31 36.15 46.39
CA GLU A 34 24.75 36.70 45.13
C GLU A 34 25.66 36.41 43.93
N ARG A 35 26.99 36.34 44.14
CA ARG A 35 27.95 35.97 43.11
C ARG A 35 27.90 34.47 42.79
N ASP A 36 27.71 33.62 43.80
CA ASP A 36 27.58 32.18 43.61
C ASP A 36 26.25 31.82 42.93
N GLU A 37 25.15 32.48 43.30
CA GLU A 37 23.84 32.34 42.64
C GLU A 37 23.89 32.80 41.18
N ALA A 38 24.50 33.97 40.90
CA ALA A 38 24.69 34.45 39.54
C ALA A 38 25.64 33.56 38.71
N GLN A 39 26.66 32.97 39.34
CA GLN A 39 27.53 31.99 38.69
C GLN A 39 26.81 30.68 38.39
N GLU A 40 25.93 30.23 39.29
CA GLU A 40 25.16 29.01 39.12
C GLU A 40 24.08 29.18 38.03
N GLU A 41 23.39 30.32 37.97
CA GLU A 41 22.51 30.67 36.84
C GLU A 41 23.27 30.73 35.52
N THR A 42 24.47 31.33 35.52
CA THR A 42 25.31 31.38 34.31
C THR A 42 25.76 29.98 33.88
N ARG A 43 26.06 29.08 34.84
CA ARG A 43 26.38 27.67 34.55
C ARG A 43 25.17 26.92 34.01
N GLN A 44 23.99 27.12 34.59
CA GLN A 44 22.76 26.49 34.12
C GLN A 44 22.36 27.00 32.73
N ALA A 45 22.49 28.30 32.46
CA ALA A 45 22.26 28.87 31.14
C ALA A 45 23.26 28.34 30.11
N ARG A 46 24.55 28.22 30.46
CA ARG A 46 25.57 27.61 29.58
C ARG A 46 25.34 26.13 29.36
N ALA A 47 24.93 25.38 30.38
CA ALA A 47 24.58 23.96 30.25
C ALA A 47 23.34 23.77 29.36
N GLY A 48 22.33 24.62 29.49
CA GLY A 48 21.15 24.63 28.61
C GLY A 48 21.50 24.99 27.16
N GLN A 49 22.39 25.97 26.94
CA GLN A 49 22.90 26.29 25.61
C GLN A 49 23.70 25.13 25.01
N GLN A 50 24.59 24.50 25.78
CA GLN A 50 25.36 23.33 25.33
C GLN A 50 24.46 22.14 25.01
N GLN A 51 23.42 21.88 25.79
CA GLN A 51 22.43 20.83 25.49
C GLN A 51 21.63 21.16 24.22
N ALA A 52 21.23 22.42 24.02
CA ALA A 52 20.54 22.84 22.81
C ALA A 52 21.42 22.74 21.56
N GLU A 53 22.70 23.12 21.67
CA GLU A 53 23.68 22.96 20.59
C GLU A 53 23.99 21.49 20.30
N ALA A 54 24.15 20.66 21.34
CA ALA A 54 24.33 19.22 21.18
C ALA A 54 23.11 18.55 20.54
N ALA A 55 21.89 18.95 20.92
CA ALA A 55 20.65 18.47 20.31
C ALA A 55 20.54 18.91 18.84
N ARG A 56 20.91 20.15 18.51
CA ARG A 56 20.95 20.64 17.11
C ARG A 56 22.00 19.91 16.29
N ALA A 57 23.21 19.72 16.81
CA ALA A 57 24.26 18.98 16.14
C ALA A 57 23.89 17.49 15.94
N ALA A 58 23.20 16.88 16.91
CA ALA A 58 22.67 15.53 16.78
C ALA A 58 21.56 15.44 15.71
N ALA A 59 20.65 16.41 15.68
CA ALA A 59 19.61 16.50 14.66
C ALA A 59 20.19 16.73 13.26
N GLU A 60 21.21 17.58 13.12
CA GLU A 60 21.92 17.80 11.86
C GLU A 60 22.68 16.56 11.39
N ARG A 61 23.35 15.84 12.29
CA ARG A 61 24.00 14.55 11.96
C ARG A 61 22.97 13.50 11.54
N ALA A 62 21.84 13.41 12.23
CA ALA A 62 20.74 12.52 11.85
C ALA A 62 20.19 12.90 10.46
N ALA A 63 19.97 14.18 10.19
CA ALA A 63 19.53 14.68 8.89
C ALA A 63 20.56 14.45 7.79
N ALA A 64 21.86 14.60 8.08
CA ALA A 64 22.95 14.32 7.14
C ALA A 64 23.03 12.83 6.79
N ASN A 65 22.87 11.94 7.77
CA ASN A 65 22.82 10.50 7.57
C ASN A 65 21.60 10.08 6.72
N VAL A 66 20.42 10.65 7.00
CA VAL A 66 19.21 10.43 6.19
C VAL A 66 19.42 10.90 4.75
N ARG A 67 20.04 12.08 4.54
CA ARG A 67 20.36 12.60 3.21
C ARG A 67 21.41 11.76 2.48
N ALA A 68 22.42 11.25 3.18
CA ALA A 68 23.42 10.37 2.60
C ALA A 68 22.80 9.03 2.17
N ALA A 69 21.98 8.42 3.02
CA ALA A 69 21.22 7.22 2.70
C ALA A 69 20.27 7.43 1.51
N ALA A 70 19.59 8.58 1.45
CA ALA A 70 18.74 8.94 0.31
C ALA A 70 19.53 9.07 -1.00
N ARG A 71 20.72 9.69 -0.96
CA ARG A 71 21.60 9.82 -2.15
C ARG A 71 22.18 8.48 -2.59
N GLU A 72 22.52 7.60 -1.66
CA GLU A 72 22.97 6.24 -1.99
C GLU A 72 21.84 5.41 -2.59
N ALA A 73 20.63 5.50 -2.04
CA ALA A 73 19.43 4.88 -2.61
C ALA A 73 19.15 5.41 -4.02
N GLU A 74 19.30 6.73 -4.25
CA GLU A 74 19.13 7.35 -5.58
C GLU A 74 20.21 6.90 -6.58
N ARG A 75 21.45 6.69 -6.13
CA ARG A 75 22.54 6.14 -6.96
C ARG A 75 22.32 4.66 -7.28
N ALA A 76 21.91 3.86 -6.31
CA ALA A 76 21.53 2.47 -6.52
C ALA A 76 20.34 2.36 -7.49
N HIS A 77 19.38 3.28 -7.39
CA HIS A 77 18.26 3.43 -8.33
C HIS A 77 18.74 3.72 -9.75
N ARG A 78 19.71 4.64 -9.95
CA ARG A 78 20.33 4.87 -11.26
C ARG A 78 21.10 3.68 -11.81
N GLN A 79 21.62 2.82 -10.93
CA GLN A 79 22.35 1.60 -11.29
C GLN A 79 21.43 0.39 -11.48
N GLY A 80 20.11 0.55 -11.37
CA GLY A 80 19.13 -0.52 -11.58
C GLY A 80 19.00 -1.50 -10.40
N ILE A 81 19.72 -1.27 -9.29
CA ILE A 81 19.62 -2.10 -8.08
C ILE A 81 18.45 -1.58 -7.26
N ARG A 82 17.30 -2.26 -7.36
CA ARG A 82 16.09 -1.95 -6.59
C ARG A 82 16.25 -2.56 -5.19
N PRO A 83 16.28 -1.77 -4.11
CA PRO A 83 16.45 -2.31 -2.78
C PRO A 83 15.26 -3.19 -2.40
N VAL A 84 15.60 -4.37 -1.89
CA VAL A 84 14.68 -5.42 -1.44
C VAL A 84 14.16 -5.00 -0.07
N ILE A 85 13.18 -4.08 -0.04
CA ILE A 85 12.55 -3.65 1.23
C ILE A 85 11.56 -4.73 1.66
N MET A 86 11.82 -5.40 2.77
CA MET A 86 10.85 -6.27 3.45
C MET A 86 10.19 -5.43 4.56
N PRO A 87 8.85 -5.34 4.60
CA PRO A 87 8.15 -4.66 5.68
C PRO A 87 8.48 -5.30 7.03
N THR A 88 8.67 -4.47 8.04
CA THR A 88 8.77 -4.92 9.42
C THR A 88 7.41 -5.42 9.92
N ARG A 89 7.41 -6.23 10.98
CA ARG A 89 6.16 -6.70 11.60
C ARG A 89 5.25 -5.55 12.05
N ALA A 90 5.83 -4.45 12.55
CA ALA A 90 5.07 -3.28 12.97
C ALA A 90 4.38 -2.59 11.77
N GLU A 91 5.06 -2.50 10.63
CA GLU A 91 4.48 -1.99 9.39
C GLU A 91 3.37 -2.91 8.88
N TYR A 92 3.57 -4.23 8.97
CA TYR A 92 2.56 -5.22 8.59
C TYR A 92 1.26 -5.07 9.39
N GLU A 93 1.37 -4.96 10.71
CA GLU A 93 0.21 -4.74 11.58
C GLU A 93 -0.42 -3.36 11.38
N ALA A 94 0.39 -2.33 11.12
CA ALA A 94 -0.11 -1.00 10.79
C ALA A 94 -0.88 -0.98 9.46
N ALA A 95 -0.40 -1.69 8.43
CA ALA A 95 -1.08 -1.85 7.16
C ALA A 95 -2.40 -2.61 7.31
N LYS A 96 -2.42 -3.71 8.08
CA LYS A 96 -3.65 -4.45 8.42
C LYS A 96 -4.69 -3.56 9.11
N ARG A 97 -4.27 -2.73 10.07
CA ARG A 97 -5.17 -1.77 10.73
C ARG A 97 -5.66 -0.68 9.78
N ARG A 98 -4.78 -0.14 8.94
CA ARG A 98 -5.09 0.92 7.96
C ARG A 98 -6.09 0.47 6.90
N LEU A 99 -5.99 -0.79 6.47
CA LEU A 99 -6.83 -1.37 5.40
C LEU A 99 -7.97 -2.25 5.94
N GLU A 100 -8.22 -2.20 7.25
CA GLU A 100 -9.29 -2.94 7.91
C GLU A 100 -9.28 -4.44 7.57
N TYR A 101 -8.08 -5.04 7.53
CA TYR A 101 -7.93 -6.48 7.31
C TYR A 101 -8.64 -7.24 8.44
N ARG A 102 -9.49 -8.19 8.07
CA ARG A 102 -10.25 -9.02 9.00
C ARG A 102 -9.88 -10.48 8.83
N GLU A 103 -9.46 -11.11 9.91
CA GLU A 103 -9.22 -12.56 9.92
C GLU A 103 -10.52 -13.32 9.62
N GLY A 104 -10.40 -14.48 8.97
CA GLY A 104 -11.55 -15.28 8.50
C GLY A 104 -12.09 -14.87 7.13
N TYR A 105 -11.71 -13.71 6.61
CA TYR A 105 -11.98 -13.29 5.23
C TYR A 105 -10.77 -13.54 4.32
N PHE A 106 -11.02 -13.68 3.03
CA PHE A 106 -9.99 -13.73 1.99
C PHE A 106 -9.96 -12.39 1.25
N HIS A 107 -8.81 -11.74 1.25
CA HIS A 107 -8.64 -10.36 0.80
C HIS A 107 -7.97 -10.31 -0.57
N PHE A 108 -8.74 -9.90 -1.58
CA PHE A 108 -8.29 -9.69 -2.95
C PHE A 108 -7.97 -8.22 -3.19
N ALA A 109 -6.79 -7.93 -3.73
CA ALA A 109 -6.46 -6.61 -4.23
C ALA A 109 -6.47 -6.56 -5.76
N VAL A 110 -7.13 -5.56 -6.33
CA VAL A 110 -7.14 -5.30 -7.78
C VAL A 110 -6.24 -4.09 -8.06
N ALA A 111 -5.08 -4.34 -8.65
CA ALA A 111 -4.05 -3.34 -8.94
C ALA A 111 -3.80 -3.24 -10.45
N GLY A 112 -3.26 -2.12 -10.90
CA GLY A 112 -2.98 -1.86 -12.31
C GLY A 112 -3.06 -0.38 -12.65
N VAL A 113 -2.77 -0.01 -13.89
CA VAL A 113 -2.74 1.39 -14.31
C VAL A 113 -4.11 2.09 -14.20
N ALA A 114 -4.12 3.42 -14.13
CA ALA A 114 -5.36 4.20 -14.19
C ALA A 114 -6.10 3.95 -15.53
N GLY A 115 -7.43 3.87 -15.50
CA GLY A 115 -8.25 3.63 -16.69
C GLY A 115 -8.29 2.18 -17.22
N SER A 116 -7.61 1.23 -16.57
CA SER A 116 -7.66 -0.19 -16.95
C SER A 116 -8.98 -0.89 -16.58
N GLY A 117 -9.90 -0.22 -15.86
CA GLY A 117 -11.19 -0.80 -15.49
C GLY A 117 -11.22 -1.57 -14.15
N LYS A 118 -10.27 -1.28 -13.24
CA LYS A 118 -10.18 -1.92 -11.90
C LYS A 118 -11.49 -1.88 -11.12
N SER A 119 -12.07 -0.70 -10.94
CA SER A 119 -13.33 -0.52 -10.23
C SER A 119 -14.49 -1.26 -10.91
N SER A 120 -14.50 -1.31 -12.24
CA SER A 120 -15.48 -2.09 -13.00
C SER A 120 -15.34 -3.59 -12.77
N LEU A 121 -14.11 -4.08 -12.68
CA LEU A 121 -13.83 -5.48 -12.42
C LEU A 121 -14.19 -5.86 -10.98
N VAL A 122 -13.90 -5.00 -10.00
CA VAL A 122 -14.32 -5.19 -8.59
C VAL A 122 -15.83 -5.32 -8.47
N ASN A 123 -16.59 -4.51 -9.21
CA ASN A 123 -18.04 -4.62 -9.24
C ASN A 123 -18.51 -5.92 -9.91
N ALA A 124 -17.91 -6.28 -11.05
CA ALA A 124 -18.25 -7.51 -11.78
C ALA A 124 -18.04 -8.76 -10.91
N PHE A 125 -16.90 -8.88 -10.22
CA PHE A 125 -16.65 -9.99 -9.29
C PHE A 125 -17.68 -10.09 -8.15
N ARG A 126 -18.30 -8.98 -7.78
CA ARG A 126 -19.31 -8.89 -6.72
C ARG A 126 -20.74 -9.04 -7.22
N GLY A 127 -20.94 -9.30 -8.51
CA GLY A 127 -22.30 -9.37 -9.09
C GLY A 127 -23.00 -8.01 -9.13
N LEU A 128 -22.25 -6.90 -9.20
CA LEU A 128 -22.82 -5.54 -9.16
C LEU A 128 -22.68 -4.82 -10.50
N HIS A 129 -23.78 -4.24 -10.97
CA HIS A 129 -23.76 -3.38 -12.16
C HIS A 129 -23.12 -2.02 -11.86
N ASN A 130 -22.20 -1.59 -12.74
CA ASN A 130 -21.49 -0.30 -12.60
C ASN A 130 -22.39 0.94 -12.60
N GLY A 131 -23.59 0.84 -13.18
CA GLY A 131 -24.58 1.92 -13.25
C GLY A 131 -25.70 1.81 -12.23
N ALA A 132 -25.64 0.85 -11.31
CA ALA A 132 -26.66 0.71 -10.28
C ALA A 132 -26.58 1.88 -9.28
N ASP A 133 -27.75 2.36 -8.84
CA ASP A 133 -27.88 3.39 -7.80
C ASP A 133 -27.73 2.76 -6.40
N ASP A 134 -26.61 2.07 -6.18
CA ASP A 134 -26.27 1.41 -4.93
C ASP A 134 -24.98 2.05 -4.36
N PRO A 135 -25.01 2.58 -3.12
CA PRO A 135 -23.84 3.15 -2.45
C PRO A 135 -22.63 2.19 -2.34
N HIS A 136 -22.84 0.87 -2.45
CA HIS A 136 -21.80 -0.14 -2.35
C HIS A 136 -21.09 -0.42 -3.68
N VAL A 137 -21.54 0.18 -4.79
CA VAL A 137 -20.92 0.05 -6.12
C VAL A 137 -19.67 0.91 -6.19
N ALA A 138 -18.55 0.33 -6.63
CA ALA A 138 -17.34 1.07 -6.87
C ALA A 138 -17.56 2.07 -8.01
N ARG A 139 -17.32 3.36 -7.74
CA ARG A 139 -17.49 4.40 -8.75
C ARG A 139 -16.52 4.17 -9.91
N THR A 140 -17.02 4.27 -11.13
CA THR A 140 -16.23 4.11 -12.35
C THR A 140 -16.06 5.45 -13.06
N GLY A 141 -14.89 5.69 -13.66
CA GLY A 141 -14.59 6.94 -14.37
C GLY A 141 -13.33 6.82 -15.23
N VAL A 142 -13.19 7.74 -16.20
CA VAL A 142 -12.03 7.78 -17.12
C VAL A 142 -10.81 8.44 -16.45
N THR A 143 -11.04 9.42 -15.58
CA THR A 143 -10.04 9.99 -14.67
C THR A 143 -9.86 9.12 -13.44
N GLU A 144 -8.67 9.15 -12.83
CA GLU A 144 -8.47 8.52 -11.51
C GLU A 144 -9.54 9.02 -10.54
N THR A 145 -10.42 8.11 -10.16
CA THR A 145 -11.54 8.35 -9.25
C THR A 145 -11.21 7.92 -7.83
N THR A 146 -10.07 7.24 -7.65
CA THR A 146 -9.66 6.58 -6.42
C THR A 146 -8.27 7.08 -6.03
N GLU A 147 -8.19 8.09 -5.16
CA GLU A 147 -6.92 8.57 -4.58
C GLU A 147 -6.43 7.70 -3.41
N ARG A 148 -7.31 6.84 -2.87
CA ARG A 148 -7.07 5.99 -1.71
C ARG A 148 -7.66 4.60 -1.94
N ILE A 149 -6.97 3.56 -1.47
CA ILE A 149 -7.47 2.18 -1.50
C ILE A 149 -8.89 2.14 -0.92
N THR A 150 -9.83 1.57 -1.68
CA THR A 150 -11.22 1.42 -1.24
C THR A 150 -11.57 -0.03 -1.03
N ARG A 151 -12.16 -0.34 0.12
CA ARG A 151 -12.53 -1.68 0.57
C ARG A 151 -14.00 -1.95 0.28
N TYR A 152 -14.29 -3.10 -0.32
CA TYR A 152 -15.62 -3.54 -0.69
C TYR A 152 -15.87 -4.96 -0.18
N LEU A 153 -16.93 -5.15 0.62
CA LEU A 153 -17.36 -6.47 1.04
C LEU A 153 -18.14 -7.16 -0.08
N ASP A 154 -18.00 -8.48 -0.19
CA ASP A 154 -18.86 -9.27 -1.05
C ASP A 154 -20.33 -9.13 -0.59
N PRO A 155 -21.29 -8.84 -1.49
CA PRO A 155 -22.71 -8.78 -1.14
C PRO A 155 -23.27 -10.12 -0.67
N ASN A 156 -22.66 -11.23 -1.11
CA ASN A 156 -23.07 -12.56 -0.72
C ASN A 156 -22.39 -12.98 0.59
N GLU A 157 -23.15 -13.13 1.67
CA GLU A 157 -22.61 -13.53 2.99
C GLU A 157 -21.95 -14.92 2.98
N ALA A 158 -22.31 -15.79 2.02
CA ALA A 158 -21.66 -17.09 1.84
C ALA A 158 -20.24 -16.98 1.28
N ASN A 159 -19.87 -15.81 0.76
CA ASN A 159 -18.55 -15.47 0.25
C ASN A 159 -17.81 -14.60 1.28
N PRO A 160 -16.89 -15.15 2.10
CA PRO A 160 -16.08 -14.35 3.02
C PRO A 160 -14.97 -13.61 2.26
N PHE A 161 -15.30 -12.92 1.17
CA PHE A 161 -14.36 -12.21 0.30
C PHE A 161 -14.42 -10.72 0.57
N VAL A 162 -13.25 -10.10 0.50
CA VAL A 162 -13.12 -8.64 0.55
C VAL A 162 -12.30 -8.21 -0.64
N TRP A 163 -12.85 -7.28 -1.41
CA TRP A 163 -12.26 -6.76 -2.63
C TRP A 163 -11.71 -5.36 -2.35
N TYR A 164 -10.49 -5.11 -2.78
CA TYR A 164 -9.81 -3.84 -2.61
C TYR A 164 -9.49 -3.25 -3.98
N ASP A 165 -10.06 -2.08 -4.27
CA ASP A 165 -9.70 -1.30 -5.45
C ASP A 165 -8.48 -0.46 -5.12
N ILE A 166 -7.33 -0.82 -5.71
CA ILE A 166 -6.06 -0.15 -5.46
C ILE A 166 -5.92 1.02 -6.44
N PRO A 167 -5.55 2.23 -5.97
CA PRO A 167 -5.36 3.40 -6.85
C PRO A 167 -4.37 3.09 -7.97
N GLY A 168 -4.60 3.64 -9.16
CA GLY A 168 -3.83 3.30 -10.34
C GLY A 168 -2.37 3.74 -10.23
N ALA A 169 -1.45 2.89 -10.67
CA ALA A 169 -0.06 3.30 -10.81
C ALA A 169 0.15 4.15 -12.07
N GLY A 170 0.87 5.27 -11.96
CA GLY A 170 1.19 6.16 -13.08
C GLY A 170 0.94 7.66 -12.84
N THR A 171 0.27 8.03 -11.74
CA THR A 171 -0.03 9.42 -11.35
C THR A 171 0.76 9.89 -10.13
N LEU A 172 1.24 8.96 -9.31
CA LEU A 172 2.08 9.25 -8.15
C LEU A 172 3.55 9.35 -8.59
N SER A 173 4.27 10.37 -8.12
CA SER A 173 5.72 10.52 -8.26
C SER A 173 6.52 9.46 -7.47
N VAL A 174 5.91 8.30 -7.23
CA VAL A 174 6.41 7.20 -6.43
C VAL A 174 7.02 6.20 -7.40
N PRO A 175 8.31 5.84 -7.24
CA PRO A 175 8.94 4.82 -8.05
C PRO A 175 8.14 3.50 -8.03
N ASP A 176 8.02 2.84 -9.18
CA ASP A 176 7.26 1.59 -9.37
C ASP A 176 7.55 0.51 -8.31
N TRP A 177 8.77 0.48 -7.79
CA TRP A 177 9.23 -0.49 -6.79
C TRP A 177 8.81 -0.16 -5.34
N GLN A 178 8.43 1.09 -5.05
CA GLN A 178 7.89 1.51 -3.75
C GLN A 178 6.38 1.33 -3.68
N TYR A 179 5.68 1.45 -4.82
CA TYR A 179 4.23 1.35 -4.93
C TYR A 179 3.66 0.12 -4.19
N PHE A 180 4.28 -1.06 -4.35
CA PHE A 180 3.82 -2.29 -3.69
C PHE A 180 3.83 -2.18 -2.16
N ASN A 181 4.90 -1.61 -1.59
CA ASN A 181 5.04 -1.47 -0.13
C ASN A 181 4.20 -0.30 0.42
N ASP A 182 4.16 0.82 -0.29
CA ASP A 182 3.43 2.02 0.12
C ASP A 182 1.92 1.78 0.15
N GLN A 183 1.40 1.10 -0.87
CA GLN A 183 0.00 0.68 -0.89
C GLN A 183 -0.27 -0.43 0.14
N GLY A 184 0.76 -1.15 0.58
CA GLY A 184 0.63 -2.24 1.55
C GLY A 184 0.14 -3.53 0.91
N LEU A 185 0.49 -3.78 -0.36
CA LEU A 185 -0.01 -4.94 -1.11
C LEU A 185 0.41 -6.28 -0.49
N TYR A 186 1.47 -6.29 0.32
CA TYR A 186 1.99 -7.46 1.03
C TYR A 186 1.02 -8.08 2.05
N ILE A 187 -0.08 -7.39 2.42
CA ILE A 187 -1.05 -7.94 3.40
C ILE A 187 -2.17 -8.77 2.76
N PHE A 188 -2.32 -8.71 1.44
CA PHE A 188 -3.43 -9.36 0.74
C PHE A 188 -3.15 -10.83 0.49
N ASP A 189 -4.23 -11.62 0.43
CA ASP A 189 -4.13 -13.07 0.25
C ASP A 189 -3.94 -13.44 -1.22
N ALA A 190 -4.42 -12.60 -2.15
CA ALA A 190 -4.15 -12.67 -3.57
C ALA A 190 -4.26 -11.29 -4.24
N ILE A 191 -3.56 -11.11 -5.36
CA ILE A 191 -3.53 -9.86 -6.12
C ILE A 191 -3.92 -10.11 -7.58
N VAL A 192 -4.91 -9.39 -8.06
CA VAL A 192 -5.30 -9.33 -9.48
C VAL A 192 -4.57 -8.13 -10.12
N VAL A 193 -3.65 -8.41 -11.03
CA VAL A 193 -2.90 -7.40 -11.78
C VAL A 193 -3.59 -7.15 -13.11
N LEU A 194 -4.32 -6.05 -13.19
CA LEU A 194 -5.16 -5.69 -14.32
C LEU A 194 -4.41 -4.84 -15.35
N THR A 195 -4.34 -5.39 -16.56
CA THR A 195 -3.76 -4.77 -17.75
C THR A 195 -4.86 -4.45 -18.77
N ASP A 196 -4.66 -3.44 -19.62
CA ASP A 196 -5.59 -3.09 -20.71
C ASP A 196 -4.92 -3.32 -22.08
N SER A 197 -4.08 -2.37 -22.50
CA SER A 197 -3.48 -2.39 -23.84
C SER A 197 -2.03 -2.90 -23.84
N ARG A 198 -1.25 -2.55 -22.81
CA ARG A 198 0.18 -2.83 -22.71
C ARG A 198 0.56 -3.27 -21.31
N PHE A 199 1.55 -4.15 -21.24
CA PHE A 199 2.22 -4.52 -19.99
C PHE A 199 3.19 -3.40 -19.61
N THR A 200 3.08 -2.88 -18.39
CA THR A 200 3.87 -1.73 -17.95
C THR A 200 4.99 -2.15 -16.98
N ALA A 201 5.97 -1.25 -16.77
CA ALA A 201 7.02 -1.46 -15.79
C ALA A 201 6.48 -1.61 -14.37
N THR A 202 5.36 -0.94 -14.06
CA THR A 202 4.67 -1.09 -12.78
C THR A 202 4.04 -2.47 -12.62
N ASP A 203 3.39 -3.02 -13.66
CA ASP A 203 2.80 -4.37 -13.60
C ASP A 203 3.88 -5.42 -13.32
N ILE A 204 5.03 -5.30 -13.99
CA ILE A 204 6.22 -6.14 -13.74
C ILE A 204 6.69 -5.97 -12.29
N ALA A 205 6.78 -4.75 -11.79
CA ALA A 205 7.22 -4.50 -10.42
C ALA A 205 6.26 -5.09 -9.38
N ILE A 206 4.94 -5.03 -9.62
CA ILE A 206 3.94 -5.68 -8.76
C ILE A 206 4.17 -7.19 -8.77
N LEU A 207 4.26 -7.82 -9.95
CA LEU A 207 4.46 -9.27 -10.07
C LEU A 207 5.76 -9.77 -9.45
N GLN A 208 6.87 -9.03 -9.61
CA GLN A 208 8.14 -9.34 -8.95
C GLN A 208 8.02 -9.31 -7.43
N ASN A 209 7.26 -8.36 -6.88
CA ASN A 209 7.00 -8.34 -5.45
C ASN A 209 6.03 -9.46 -5.04
N CYS A 210 4.99 -9.75 -5.82
CA CYS A 210 4.10 -10.90 -5.55
C CYS A 210 4.89 -12.21 -5.44
N GLU A 211 5.77 -12.49 -6.40
CA GLU A 211 6.67 -13.66 -6.34
C GLU A 211 7.53 -13.61 -5.08
N ARG A 212 8.15 -12.47 -4.79
CA ARG A 212 9.02 -12.32 -3.62
C ARG A 212 8.30 -12.52 -2.28
N PHE A 213 7.06 -12.04 -2.15
CA PHE A 213 6.23 -12.20 -0.96
C PHE A 213 5.43 -13.51 -0.96
N GLN A 214 5.55 -14.34 -2.01
CA GLN A 214 4.81 -15.59 -2.21
C GLN A 214 3.28 -15.38 -2.17
N ILE A 215 2.85 -14.24 -2.72
CA ILE A 215 1.44 -13.88 -2.87
C ILE A 215 0.99 -14.30 -4.27
N PRO A 216 -0.09 -15.10 -4.41
CA PRO A 216 -0.68 -15.45 -5.69
C PRO A 216 -1.05 -14.19 -6.47
N SER A 217 -0.59 -14.15 -7.71
CA SER A 217 -0.92 -13.08 -8.64
C SER A 217 -1.64 -13.61 -9.87
N TYR A 218 -2.71 -12.92 -10.27
CA TYR A 218 -3.47 -13.24 -11.47
C TYR A 218 -3.30 -12.10 -12.47
N ILE A 219 -2.68 -12.38 -13.62
CA ILE A 219 -2.56 -11.39 -14.70
C ILE A 219 -3.86 -11.40 -15.48
N VAL A 220 -4.61 -10.30 -15.38
CA VAL A 220 -5.90 -10.17 -16.04
C VAL A 220 -5.81 -9.08 -17.09
N ARG A 221 -6.29 -9.37 -18.30
CA ARG A 221 -6.43 -8.40 -19.38
C ARG A 221 -7.90 -8.04 -19.54
N SER A 222 -8.22 -6.80 -19.24
CA SER A 222 -9.58 -6.26 -19.37
C SER A 222 -9.94 -5.93 -20.82
N LYS A 223 -11.24 -5.66 -21.05
CA LYS A 223 -11.79 -5.16 -22.31
C LYS A 223 -11.49 -6.10 -23.49
N SER A 224 -11.39 -7.41 -23.23
CA SER A 224 -10.97 -8.36 -24.24
C SER A 224 -11.95 -8.46 -25.41
N LEU A 225 -13.27 -8.35 -25.17
CA LEU A 225 -14.25 -8.31 -26.26
C LEU A 225 -14.04 -7.10 -27.20
N GLN A 226 -13.74 -5.92 -26.64
CA GLN A 226 -13.42 -4.74 -27.44
C GLN A 226 -12.17 -4.96 -28.31
N HIS A 227 -11.12 -5.58 -27.76
CA HIS A 227 -9.91 -5.89 -28.52
C HIS A 227 -10.16 -6.95 -29.61
N ILE A 228 -10.96 -7.98 -29.33
CA ILE A 228 -11.38 -8.97 -30.33
C ILE A 228 -12.16 -8.30 -31.45
N GLN A 229 -13.08 -7.39 -31.12
CA GLN A 229 -13.86 -6.65 -32.11
C GLN A 229 -12.98 -5.74 -32.97
N ASN A 230 -11.96 -5.10 -32.41
CA ASN A 230 -10.97 -4.34 -33.18
C ASN A 230 -10.22 -5.24 -34.17
N VAL A 231 -9.75 -6.41 -33.71
CA VAL A 231 -9.07 -7.40 -34.56
C VAL A 231 -10.00 -7.90 -35.66
N LEU A 232 -11.28 -8.16 -35.34
CA LEU A 232 -12.29 -8.57 -36.30
C LEU A 232 -12.51 -7.50 -37.38
N ASN A 233 -12.54 -6.23 -37.00
CA ASN A 233 -12.73 -5.12 -37.95
C ASN A 233 -11.54 -4.97 -38.91
N ASP A 234 -10.32 -5.22 -38.43
CA ASP A 234 -9.09 -5.14 -39.23
C ASP A 234 -8.87 -6.38 -40.12
N MET A 235 -9.53 -7.51 -39.82
CA MET A 235 -9.41 -8.72 -40.63
C MET A 235 -10.07 -8.57 -42.01
N PRO A 236 -9.42 -9.03 -43.10
CA PRO A 236 -10.03 -9.01 -44.42
C PRO A 236 -11.30 -9.85 -44.42
N ARG A 237 -12.37 -9.34 -45.04
CA ARG A 237 -13.62 -10.09 -45.23
C ARG A 237 -13.41 -11.12 -46.34
N VAL A 238 -13.58 -12.39 -46.03
CA VAL A 238 -13.58 -13.47 -47.03
C VAL A 238 -15.02 -13.69 -47.52
N ARG A 239 -15.20 -13.91 -48.82
CA ARG A 239 -16.53 -14.19 -49.38
C ARG A 239 -17.07 -15.50 -48.82
N TYR A 240 -18.35 -15.51 -48.43
CA TYR A 240 -19.06 -16.66 -47.86
C TYR A 240 -18.54 -17.15 -46.49
N GLU A 241 -17.70 -16.37 -45.81
CA GLU A 241 -17.28 -16.67 -44.44
C GLU A 241 -18.40 -16.26 -43.47
N GLU A 242 -18.81 -17.20 -42.61
CA GLU A 242 -19.77 -16.95 -41.55
C GLU A 242 -19.17 -16.05 -40.47
N PHE A 243 -20.03 -15.31 -39.77
CA PHE A 243 -19.60 -14.38 -38.73
C PHE A 243 -18.87 -15.11 -37.59
N GLU A 244 -19.39 -16.26 -37.16
CA GLU A 244 -18.84 -17.07 -36.07
C GLU A 244 -17.42 -17.54 -36.38
N THR A 245 -17.18 -18.10 -37.56
CA THR A 245 -15.83 -18.53 -37.97
C THR A 245 -14.85 -17.35 -38.00
N ARG A 246 -15.29 -16.18 -38.46
CA ARG A 246 -14.46 -14.98 -38.48
C ARG A 246 -14.18 -14.46 -37.06
N TRP A 247 -15.16 -14.55 -36.17
CA TRP A 247 -15.05 -14.22 -34.75
C TRP A 247 -14.06 -15.14 -34.03
N GLU A 248 -14.17 -16.45 -34.22
CA GLU A 248 -13.24 -17.44 -33.64
C GLU A 248 -11.80 -17.20 -34.10
N ARG A 249 -11.60 -16.85 -35.38
CA ARG A 249 -10.29 -16.48 -35.90
C ARG A 249 -9.76 -15.20 -35.25
N ALA A 250 -10.60 -14.18 -35.11
CA ALA A 250 -10.24 -12.93 -34.44
C ALA A 250 -9.88 -13.17 -32.97
N ARG A 251 -10.70 -13.93 -32.25
CA ARG A 251 -10.48 -14.36 -30.86
C ARG A 251 -9.17 -15.13 -30.73
N SER A 252 -8.97 -16.17 -31.52
CA SER A 252 -7.75 -17.00 -31.47
C SER A 252 -6.49 -16.19 -31.76
N LYS A 253 -6.55 -15.28 -32.75
CA LYS A 253 -5.43 -14.40 -33.07
C LYS A 253 -5.11 -13.46 -31.90
N TYR A 254 -6.12 -12.80 -31.34
CA TYR A 254 -5.96 -11.90 -30.19
C TYR A 254 -5.38 -12.62 -28.97
N MET A 255 -5.89 -13.82 -28.66
CA MET A 255 -5.43 -14.61 -27.53
C MET A 255 -3.96 -15.02 -27.69
N ALA A 256 -3.59 -15.53 -28.86
CA ALA A 256 -2.22 -15.94 -29.16
C ALA A 256 -1.23 -14.77 -29.12
N GLU A 257 -1.60 -13.62 -29.69
CA GLU A 257 -0.76 -12.42 -29.66
C GLU A 257 -0.58 -11.88 -28.23
N THR A 258 -1.67 -11.85 -27.44
CA THR A 258 -1.61 -11.42 -26.04
C THR A 258 -0.73 -12.35 -25.21
N GLN A 259 -0.94 -13.66 -25.30
CA GLN A 259 -0.17 -14.65 -24.54
C GLN A 259 1.32 -14.60 -24.90
N LYS A 260 1.66 -14.46 -26.19
CA LYS A 260 3.04 -14.31 -26.64
C LYS A 260 3.69 -13.04 -26.08
N ASN A 261 2.98 -11.92 -26.14
CA ASN A 261 3.49 -10.64 -25.67
C ASN A 261 3.76 -10.65 -24.16
N VAL A 262 2.80 -11.14 -23.36
CA VAL A 262 2.98 -11.22 -21.90
C VAL A 262 4.07 -12.23 -21.56
N SER A 263 4.11 -13.39 -22.19
CA SER A 263 5.16 -14.40 -21.93
C SER A 263 6.56 -13.86 -22.22
N ALA A 264 6.73 -13.08 -23.30
CA ALA A 264 8.00 -12.43 -23.60
C ALA A 264 8.39 -11.38 -22.55
N ASN A 265 7.42 -10.58 -22.08
CA ASN A 265 7.65 -9.59 -21.03
C ASN A 265 7.99 -10.24 -19.68
N LEU A 266 7.32 -11.34 -19.31
CA LEU A 266 7.63 -12.10 -18.09
C LEU A 266 9.05 -12.69 -18.16
N LEU A 267 9.41 -13.30 -19.29
CA LEU A 267 10.74 -13.87 -19.50
C LEU A 267 11.83 -12.80 -19.42
N GLN A 268 11.61 -11.64 -20.05
CA GLN A 268 12.54 -10.50 -19.99
C GLN A 268 12.69 -9.96 -18.55
N ALA A 269 11.63 -10.01 -17.75
CA ALA A 269 11.64 -9.60 -16.35
C ALA A 269 12.23 -10.66 -15.40
N GLY A 270 12.56 -11.86 -15.89
CA GLY A 270 13.05 -12.97 -15.07
C GLY A 270 11.96 -13.62 -14.19
N LEU A 271 10.69 -13.40 -14.51
CA LEU A 271 9.55 -13.95 -13.78
C LEU A 271 9.20 -15.36 -14.31
N PRO A 272 8.67 -16.25 -13.46
CA PRO A 272 8.17 -17.54 -13.91
C PRO A 272 7.02 -17.38 -14.90
N PRO A 273 6.81 -18.33 -15.84
CA PRO A 273 5.66 -18.30 -16.72
C PRO A 273 4.36 -18.34 -15.90
N GLN A 274 3.48 -17.37 -16.15
CA GLN A 274 2.16 -17.28 -15.52
C GLN A 274 1.08 -17.22 -16.59
N ALA A 275 -0.12 -17.72 -16.25
CA ALA A 275 -1.27 -17.61 -17.12
C ALA A 275 -1.77 -16.16 -17.18
N VAL A 276 -2.31 -15.79 -18.35
CA VAL A 276 -2.97 -14.51 -18.57
C VAL A 276 -4.43 -14.80 -18.87
N TYR A 277 -5.32 -14.14 -18.15
CA TYR A 277 -6.76 -14.30 -18.30
C TYR A 277 -7.30 -13.11 -19.08
N MET A 278 -7.85 -13.37 -20.27
CA MET A 278 -8.53 -12.36 -21.07
C MET A 278 -9.99 -12.31 -20.66
N VAL A 279 -10.46 -11.16 -20.18
CA VAL A 279 -11.81 -11.03 -19.61
C VAL A 279 -12.56 -9.80 -20.10
N ASP A 280 -13.88 -9.94 -20.14
CA ASP A 280 -14.81 -8.83 -20.20
C ASP A 280 -15.62 -8.70 -18.90
N LYS A 281 -15.93 -7.46 -18.54
CA LYS A 281 -16.68 -7.14 -17.32
C LYS A 281 -18.12 -7.62 -17.38
N GLU A 282 -18.72 -7.66 -18.58
CA GLU A 282 -20.13 -8.03 -18.75
C GLU A 282 -20.31 -9.54 -18.59
N VAL A 283 -19.43 -10.32 -19.21
CA VAL A 283 -19.38 -11.78 -19.05
C VAL A 283 -19.06 -12.18 -17.61
N LEU A 284 -18.11 -11.50 -16.95
CA LEU A 284 -17.81 -11.75 -15.54
C LEU A 284 -18.98 -11.45 -14.62
N LEU A 285 -19.76 -10.41 -14.93
CA LEU A 285 -20.94 -10.05 -14.15
C LEU A 285 -22.01 -11.14 -14.23
N GLU A 286 -22.28 -11.64 -15.44
CA GLU A 286 -23.23 -12.75 -15.63
C GLU A 286 -22.81 -14.00 -14.86
N ILE A 287 -21.51 -14.34 -14.88
CA ILE A 287 -20.96 -15.47 -14.13
C ILE A 287 -21.11 -15.26 -12.62
N ALA A 288 -20.84 -14.05 -12.13
CA ALA A 288 -20.98 -13.73 -10.71
C ALA A 288 -22.44 -13.77 -10.22
N GLU A 289 -23.40 -13.47 -11.09
CA GLU A 289 -24.84 -13.63 -10.84
C GLU A 289 -25.30 -15.10 -10.86
N GLY A 290 -24.44 -16.02 -11.32
CA GLY A 290 -24.73 -17.46 -11.42
C GLY A 290 -25.31 -17.89 -12.78
N ASN A 291 -25.24 -17.02 -13.79
CA ASN A 291 -25.61 -17.35 -15.16
C ASN A 291 -24.45 -18.06 -15.87
N ASN A 292 -24.77 -18.80 -16.94
CA ASN A 292 -23.78 -19.48 -17.76
C ASN A 292 -23.75 -18.88 -19.18
N PRO A 293 -22.93 -17.83 -19.41
CA PRO A 293 -22.82 -17.23 -20.74
C PRO A 293 -22.34 -18.24 -21.79
N GLU A 294 -22.93 -18.19 -22.98
CA GLU A 294 -22.55 -19.06 -24.11
C GLU A 294 -21.17 -18.68 -24.67
N GLU A 295 -20.84 -17.40 -24.66
CA GLU A 295 -19.57 -16.87 -25.17
C GLU A 295 -18.66 -16.39 -24.04
N THR A 296 -17.78 -17.29 -23.57
CA THR A 296 -16.71 -16.94 -22.61
C THR A 296 -15.33 -17.05 -23.23
N ILE A 297 -14.41 -16.19 -22.79
CA ILE A 297 -13.00 -16.19 -23.13
C ILE A 297 -12.22 -17.00 -22.09
N ASP A 298 -11.83 -16.38 -20.97
CA ASP A 298 -11.13 -17.00 -19.84
C ASP A 298 -11.82 -16.68 -18.49
N GLU A 299 -13.01 -16.07 -18.51
CA GLU A 299 -13.72 -15.58 -17.31
C GLU A 299 -14.04 -16.71 -16.32
N PHE A 300 -14.58 -17.83 -16.82
CA PHE A 300 -14.86 -19.01 -15.98
C PHE A 300 -13.59 -19.55 -15.33
N ARG A 301 -12.52 -19.67 -16.12
CA ARG A 301 -11.25 -20.18 -15.66
C ARG A 301 -10.64 -19.27 -14.59
N LEU A 302 -10.72 -17.95 -14.77
CA LEU A 302 -10.25 -16.98 -13.78
C LEU A 302 -11.00 -17.13 -12.45
N VAL A 303 -12.34 -17.17 -12.50
CA VAL A 303 -13.17 -17.30 -11.31
C VAL A 303 -12.91 -18.64 -10.62
N GLU A 304 -12.83 -19.73 -11.37
CA GLU A 304 -12.53 -21.07 -10.83
C GLU A 304 -11.16 -21.10 -10.15
N ASP A 305 -10.10 -20.64 -10.82
CA ASP A 305 -8.74 -20.62 -10.29
C ASP A 305 -8.63 -19.75 -9.02
N MET A 306 -9.35 -18.61 -8.98
CA MET A 306 -9.40 -17.75 -7.79
C MET A 306 -10.16 -18.38 -6.62
N LEU A 307 -11.31 -19.01 -6.89
CA LEU A 307 -12.12 -19.67 -5.85
C LEU A 307 -11.43 -20.91 -5.30
N LEU A 308 -10.77 -21.70 -6.16
CA LEU A 308 -9.97 -22.85 -5.76
C LEU A 308 -8.82 -22.45 -4.84
N GLU A 309 -8.08 -21.42 -5.19
CA GLU A 309 -6.98 -20.92 -4.35
C GLU A 309 -7.49 -20.38 -3.00
N ALA A 310 -8.59 -19.62 -3.02
CA ALA A 310 -9.21 -19.13 -1.81
C ALA A 310 -9.70 -20.27 -0.89
N ARG A 311 -10.23 -21.36 -1.48
CA ARG A 311 -10.63 -22.55 -0.74
C ARG A 311 -9.44 -23.29 -0.18
N ASN A 312 -8.41 -23.56 -0.97
CA ASN A 312 -7.24 -24.33 -0.53
C ASN A 312 -6.55 -23.66 0.66
N ARG A 313 -6.36 -22.34 0.61
CA ARG A 313 -5.75 -21.58 1.70
C ARG A 313 -6.62 -21.48 2.94
N ARG A 314 -7.96 -21.48 2.78
CA ARG A 314 -8.87 -21.62 3.93
C ARG A 314 -8.84 -23.02 4.52
N VAL A 315 -8.73 -24.06 3.70
CA VAL A 315 -8.63 -25.46 4.17
C VAL A 315 -7.32 -25.67 4.94
N ASP A 316 -6.22 -25.09 4.48
CA ASP A 316 -4.94 -25.09 5.21
C ASP A 316 -5.04 -24.34 6.55
N ALA A 317 -5.82 -23.25 6.61
CA ALA A 317 -6.12 -22.55 7.86
C ALA A 317 -7.17 -23.28 8.74
N SER A 318 -8.03 -24.11 8.14
CA SER A 318 -9.13 -24.84 8.79
C SER A 318 -8.78 -26.29 9.15
N MET A 319 -7.50 -26.67 9.15
CA MET A 319 -6.99 -27.91 9.76
C MET A 319 -7.03 -27.87 11.30
N ILE A 320 -7.82 -26.96 11.89
CA ILE A 320 -8.32 -27.00 13.28
C ILE A 320 -9.81 -27.36 13.18
N PRO A 321 -10.27 -28.45 13.82
CA PRO A 321 -11.46 -29.19 13.39
C PRO A 321 -12.77 -28.51 13.79
N ASP A 322 -13.67 -28.34 12.82
CA ASP A 322 -15.00 -28.99 12.85
C ASP A 322 -15.67 -28.89 11.47
N ALA A 323 -15.54 -29.99 10.73
CA ALA A 323 -16.19 -30.23 9.47
C ALA A 323 -17.62 -30.73 9.74
N LEU A 324 -18.64 -30.07 9.18
CA LEU A 324 -19.95 -30.72 8.86
C LEU A 324 -20.96 -29.88 8.05
N ALA A 325 -20.67 -28.64 7.63
CA ALA A 325 -21.66 -27.83 6.90
C ALA A 325 -21.39 -27.67 5.37
N VAL A 326 -20.18 -27.97 4.88
CA VAL A 326 -19.80 -27.66 3.48
C VAL A 326 -20.22 -28.76 2.49
N THR A 327 -20.55 -29.96 2.98
CA THR A 327 -20.85 -31.13 2.13
C THR A 327 -22.20 -31.05 1.41
N THR A 328 -23.11 -30.19 1.84
CA THR A 328 -24.47 -30.13 1.25
C THR A 328 -24.53 -29.24 0.00
N TYR A 329 -23.63 -28.27 -0.15
CA TYR A 329 -23.64 -27.37 -1.32
C TYR A 329 -22.98 -27.96 -2.56
N LEU A 330 -21.92 -28.77 -2.40
CA LEU A 330 -21.22 -29.42 -3.52
C LEU A 330 -22.08 -30.47 -4.23
N ASN A 331 -22.99 -31.15 -3.51
CA ASN A 331 -23.91 -32.11 -4.14
C ASN A 331 -25.03 -31.44 -4.95
N SER A 332 -25.37 -30.18 -4.63
CA SER A 332 -26.38 -29.42 -5.39
C SER A 332 -25.79 -28.81 -6.66
N ALA A 333 -24.56 -28.28 -6.62
CA ALA A 333 -23.91 -27.70 -7.79
C ALA A 333 -23.42 -28.77 -8.78
N ALA A 334 -22.89 -29.89 -8.28
CA ALA A 334 -22.43 -31.00 -9.15
C ALA A 334 -23.60 -31.77 -9.80
N SER A 335 -24.75 -31.90 -9.13
CA SER A 335 -25.91 -32.61 -9.71
C SER A 335 -26.56 -31.84 -10.87
N ASN A 336 -26.50 -30.50 -10.87
CA ASN A 336 -27.02 -29.71 -11.99
C ASN A 336 -26.09 -29.72 -13.22
N ILE A 337 -24.79 -29.96 -13.03
CA ILE A 337 -23.83 -30.08 -14.14
C ILE A 337 -23.85 -31.50 -14.74
N ALA A 338 -24.07 -32.53 -13.93
CA ALA A 338 -24.18 -33.91 -14.42
C ALA A 338 -25.51 -34.22 -15.15
N GLY A 339 -26.60 -33.52 -14.82
CA GLY A 339 -27.91 -33.71 -15.46
C GLY A 339 -28.03 -33.15 -16.89
N ALA A 340 -27.15 -32.22 -17.28
CA ALA A 340 -27.18 -31.57 -18.60
C ALA A 340 -26.45 -32.35 -19.71
N PHE A 341 -25.79 -33.47 -19.38
CA PHE A 341 -25.10 -34.34 -20.34
C PHE A 341 -25.87 -35.63 -20.69
N THR A 342 -27.13 -35.75 -20.29
CA THR A 342 -27.97 -36.90 -20.68
C THR A 342 -29.42 -36.51 -20.89
N THR A 343 -29.71 -35.67 -21.88
CA THR A 343 -30.91 -35.83 -22.74
C THR A 343 -30.72 -35.13 -24.08
#